data_AF-A0A6M0P879-F1
#
_entry.id   AF-A0A6M0P879-F1
#
_cell.length_a   1.000
_cell.length_b   1.000
_cell.length_c   1.000
_cell.angle_alpha   90.00
_cell.angle_beta   90.00
_cell.angle_gamma   90.00
#
_symmetry.space_group_name_H-M   'P 1'
#
loop_
_entity.id
_entity.type
_entity.pdbx_description
1 polymer ?
#
loop_
_entity_poly.entity_id
_entity_poly.type
_entity_poly.pdbx_seq_one_letter_code
_entity_poly.pdbx_strand_id
1 'polypeptide(L)'
;MDTFHLKTDEKVHLIGHSTGGLVIRKLIANSKYVHKIGRCVLIASPNKGSRLANIAGNIKPYVEIYKTLKSLRYESVAKLNHNDETDIEMAAIAGNHNNLLLGKLIGGVNDGRVEVESVYLPHLKDFMILPYGHKDIHHQPETARWVDAFLRTGKFQ
;
A
#
# COMPACT_ATOMS: atom_id res chain seq x y z
N MET A 1 -19.82 -11.68 -15.52
CA MET A 1 -18.63 -11.52 -14.66
C MET A 1 -18.04 -12.89 -14.48
N ASP A 2 -16.79 -13.08 -14.91
CA ASP A 2 -16.14 -14.38 -14.80
C ASP A 2 -15.81 -14.65 -13.33
N THR A 3 -16.23 -15.82 -12.85
CA THR A 3 -15.94 -16.26 -11.49
C THR A 3 -14.70 -17.13 -11.54
N PHE A 4 -13.63 -16.69 -10.90
CA PHE A 4 -12.38 -17.46 -10.81
C PHE A 4 -12.44 -18.39 -9.60
N HIS A 5 -12.39 -19.70 -9.85
CA HIS A 5 -12.31 -20.71 -8.81
C HIS A 5 -10.85 -21.02 -8.49
N LEU A 6 -10.39 -20.54 -7.33
CA LEU A 6 -9.06 -20.87 -6.81
C LEU A 6 -9.01 -22.33 -6.39
N LYS A 7 -7.89 -23.01 -6.65
CA LYS A 7 -7.63 -24.34 -6.09
C LYS A 7 -7.50 -24.27 -4.56
N THR A 8 -7.56 -25.42 -3.90
CA THR A 8 -7.45 -25.54 -2.44
C THR A 8 -6.19 -24.89 -1.88
N ASP A 9 -5.05 -25.01 -2.56
CA ASP A 9 -3.77 -24.46 -2.09
C ASP A 9 -3.33 -23.19 -2.82
N GLU A 10 -4.16 -22.70 -3.75
CA GLU A 10 -3.84 -21.51 -4.53
C GLU A 10 -4.03 -20.24 -3.69
N LYS A 11 -3.04 -19.34 -3.81
CA LYS A 11 -2.99 -18.07 -3.09
C LYS A 11 -3.19 -16.91 -4.05
N VAL A 12 -3.81 -15.85 -3.54
CA VAL A 12 -3.95 -14.57 -4.24
C VAL A 12 -2.97 -13.57 -3.67
N HIS A 13 -2.16 -12.99 -4.55
CA HIS A 13 -1.31 -11.85 -4.20
C HIS A 13 -2.05 -10.55 -4.43
N LEU A 14 -1.83 -9.57 -3.56
CA LEU A 14 -2.51 -8.28 -3.62
C LEU A 14 -1.52 -7.16 -3.89
N ILE A 15 -1.84 -6.31 -4.87
CA ILE A 15 -1.03 -5.14 -5.19
C ILE A 15 -1.97 -3.94 -5.21
N GLY A 16 -1.62 -2.88 -4.47
CA GLY A 16 -2.44 -1.68 -4.38
C GLY A 16 -1.64 -0.42 -4.60
N HIS A 17 -2.10 0.43 -5.50
CA HIS A 17 -1.59 1.78 -5.66
C HIS A 17 -2.44 2.78 -4.88
N SER A 18 -1.81 3.77 -4.24
CA SER A 18 -2.48 4.89 -3.60
C SER A 18 -3.57 4.43 -2.61
N THR A 19 -4.84 4.78 -2.84
CA THR A 19 -5.98 4.34 -2.01
C THR A 19 -6.24 2.84 -2.07
N GLY A 20 -5.88 2.17 -3.16
CA GLY A 20 -6.03 0.73 -3.31
C GLY A 20 -5.27 -0.05 -2.23
N GLY A 21 -4.12 0.46 -1.78
CA GLY A 21 -3.39 -0.16 -0.67
C GLY A 21 -4.14 -0.10 0.65
N LEU A 22 -4.91 0.96 0.89
CA LEU A 22 -5.75 1.06 2.09
C LEU A 22 -6.96 0.12 2.03
N VAL A 23 -7.54 -0.03 0.82
CA VAL A 23 -8.60 -1.02 0.58
C VAL A 23 -8.09 -2.43 0.85
N ILE A 24 -6.89 -2.77 0.38
CA ILE A 24 -6.25 -4.07 0.66
C ILE A 24 -6.03 -4.27 2.15
N ARG A 25 -5.50 -3.27 2.86
CA ARG A 25 -5.30 -3.37 4.32
C ARG A 25 -6.62 -3.60 5.05
N LYS A 26 -7.70 -2.91 4.63
CA LYS A 26 -9.04 -3.13 5.18
C LYS A 26 -9.57 -4.53 4.86
N LEU A 27 -9.36 -5.02 3.64
CA LEU A 27 -9.72 -6.38 3.23
C LEU A 27 -9.03 -7.41 4.11
N ILE A 28 -7.70 -7.33 4.25
CA ILE A 28 -6.92 -8.24 5.10
C ILE A 28 -7.44 -8.22 6.54
N ALA A 29 -7.72 -7.03 7.08
CA ALA A 29 -8.21 -6.87 8.46
C ALA A 29 -9.60 -7.44 8.75
N ASN A 30 -10.44 -7.62 7.73
CA ASN A 30 -11.85 -7.99 7.91
C ASN A 30 -12.24 -9.28 7.17
N SER A 31 -11.31 -9.91 6.43
CA SER A 31 -11.60 -11.06 5.59
C SER A 31 -11.43 -12.37 6.36
N LYS A 32 -12.47 -13.23 6.32
CA LYS A 32 -12.38 -14.63 6.75
C LYS A 32 -11.52 -15.50 5.81
N TYR A 33 -11.16 -14.98 4.64
CA TYR A 33 -10.33 -15.65 3.63
C TYR A 33 -8.87 -15.18 3.64
N VAL A 34 -8.42 -14.60 4.74
CA VAL A 34 -7.03 -14.16 4.92
C VAL A 34 -6.02 -15.28 4.66
N HIS A 35 -6.37 -16.53 4.98
CA HIS A 35 -5.58 -17.72 4.67
C HIS A 35 -5.40 -18.00 3.16
N LYS A 36 -6.16 -17.35 2.26
CA LYS A 36 -5.96 -17.43 0.80
C LYS A 36 -5.07 -16.33 0.26
N ILE A 37 -4.71 -15.36 1.09
CA ILE A 37 -3.83 -14.27 0.67
C ILE A 37 -2.38 -14.75 0.82
N GLY A 38 -1.60 -14.56 -0.25
CA GLY A 38 -0.17 -14.83 -0.25
C GLY A 38 0.60 -13.61 0.28
N ARG A 39 1.16 -12.84 -0.65
CA ARG A 39 1.95 -11.62 -0.38
C ARG A 39 1.24 -10.36 -0.84
N CYS A 40 1.61 -9.24 -0.24
CA CYS A 40 1.04 -7.94 -0.52
C CYS A 40 2.10 -6.90 -0.86
N VAL A 41 1.88 -6.09 -1.91
CA VAL A 41 2.72 -4.93 -2.23
C VAL A 41 1.89 -3.65 -2.27
N LEU A 42 2.30 -2.65 -1.48
CA LEU A 42 1.66 -1.34 -1.41
C LEU A 42 2.52 -0.30 -2.14
N ILE A 43 2.01 0.27 -3.22
CA ILE A 43 2.72 1.24 -4.05
C ILE A 43 2.16 2.63 -3.75
N ALA A 44 3.00 3.56 -3.30
CA ALA A 44 2.64 4.94 -2.99
C ALA A 44 1.37 5.08 -2.12
N SER A 45 1.13 4.12 -1.24
CA SER A 45 -0.09 4.05 -0.43
C SER A 45 0.09 4.87 0.84
N PRO A 46 -0.79 5.84 1.16
CA PRO A 46 -0.64 6.71 2.33
C PRO A 46 -1.06 5.98 3.61
N ASN A 47 -0.20 5.12 4.13
CA ASN A 47 -0.50 4.18 5.20
C ASN A 47 -0.70 4.84 6.58
N LYS A 48 -0.12 6.03 6.81
CA LYS A 48 -0.25 6.80 8.05
C LYS A 48 -1.43 7.80 8.00
N GLY A 49 -2.39 7.63 8.92
CA GLY A 49 -3.70 8.28 8.90
C GLY A 49 -3.74 9.82 9.08
N SER A 50 -2.70 10.43 9.66
CA SER A 50 -2.66 11.89 9.90
C SER A 50 -2.58 12.72 8.60
N ARG A 51 -2.07 12.14 7.50
CA ARG A 51 -1.93 12.80 6.19
C ARG A 51 -3.03 12.46 5.19
N LEU A 52 -3.89 11.49 5.51
CA LEU A 52 -5.09 11.19 4.72
C LEU A 52 -6.03 12.40 4.64
N ALA A 53 -6.06 13.25 5.67
CA ALA A 53 -6.86 14.48 5.67
C ALA A 53 -6.41 15.48 4.58
N ASN A 54 -5.10 15.62 4.35
CA ASN A 54 -4.56 16.52 3.31
C ASN A 54 -4.86 16.00 1.90
N ILE A 55 -4.86 14.69 1.70
CA ILE A 55 -5.20 14.07 0.40
C ILE A 55 -6.72 14.15 0.16
N ALA A 56 -7.53 13.88 1.19
CA ALA A 56 -8.99 13.94 1.12
C ALA A 56 -9.51 15.36 0.79
N GLY A 57 -8.83 16.41 1.24
CA GLY A 57 -9.13 17.79 0.88
C GLY A 57 -8.96 18.09 -0.62
N ASN A 58 -8.05 17.38 -1.30
CA ASN A 58 -7.70 17.61 -2.70
C ASN A 58 -8.37 16.63 -3.69
N ILE A 59 -8.99 15.54 -3.23
CA ILE A 59 -9.58 14.50 -4.09
C ILE A 59 -10.98 14.09 -3.56
N LYS A 60 -12.00 14.86 -3.94
CA LYS A 60 -13.39 14.78 -3.42
C LYS A 60 -14.08 13.40 -3.44
N PRO A 61 -13.91 12.47 -4.42
CA PRO A 61 -14.66 11.20 -4.39
C PRO A 61 -14.16 10.16 -3.37
N TYR A 62 -12.97 10.33 -2.78
CA TYR A 62 -12.39 9.31 -1.89
C TYR A 62 -12.58 9.59 -0.39
N VAL A 63 -13.15 10.75 -0.03
CA VAL A 63 -13.33 11.21 1.36
C VAL A 63 -14.04 10.17 2.24
N GLU A 64 -15.01 9.45 1.70
CA GLU A 64 -15.78 8.45 2.45
C GLU A 64 -14.96 7.18 2.75
N ILE A 65 -14.23 6.66 1.75
CA ILE A 65 -13.26 5.56 1.93
C ILE A 65 -12.24 5.95 3.02
N TYR A 66 -11.71 7.17 2.96
CA TYR A 66 -10.75 7.66 3.95
C TYR A 66 -11.35 7.83 5.35
N LYS A 67 -12.60 8.29 5.47
CA LYS A 67 -13.31 8.38 6.77
C LYS A 67 -13.46 7.00 7.40
N THR A 68 -13.87 6.00 6.62
CA THR A 68 -13.99 4.61 7.12
C THR A 68 -12.63 3.99 7.45
N LEU A 69 -11.56 4.39 6.77
CA LEU A 69 -10.20 3.95 7.09
C LEU A 69 -9.64 4.67 8.32
N LYS A 70 -10.02 5.93 8.58
CA LYS A 70 -9.63 6.66 9.80
C LYS A 70 -10.21 6.00 11.07
N SER A 71 -11.40 5.39 10.98
CA SER A 71 -11.96 4.57 12.07
C SER A 71 -11.24 3.22 12.25
N LEU A 72 -10.57 2.72 11.21
CA LEU A 72 -9.68 1.56 11.28
C LEU A 72 -8.29 2.04 11.67
N ARG A 73 -8.08 2.27 12.97
CA ARG A 73 -6.79 2.71 13.49
C ARG A 73 -5.67 1.78 13.02
N TYR A 74 -4.46 2.34 12.89
CA TYR A 74 -3.21 1.61 12.68
C TYR A 74 -3.07 0.39 13.61
N GLU A 75 -3.57 0.52 14.84
CA GLU A 75 -3.65 -0.52 15.88
C GLU A 75 -4.42 -1.78 15.45
N SER A 76 -5.44 -1.67 14.60
CA SER A 76 -6.23 -2.81 14.12
C SER A 76 -5.46 -3.66 13.12
N VAL A 77 -4.57 -3.06 12.32
CA VAL A 77 -3.71 -3.78 11.36
C VAL A 77 -2.44 -4.30 12.04
N ALA A 78 -1.88 -3.54 12.98
CA ALA A 78 -0.76 -4.00 13.80
C ALA A 78 -1.11 -5.26 14.61
N LYS A 79 -2.36 -5.36 15.10
CA LYS A 79 -2.85 -6.58 15.77
C LYS A 79 -2.96 -7.81 14.85
N LEU A 80 -3.08 -7.64 13.53
CA LEU A 80 -3.13 -8.78 12.59
C LEU A 80 -1.76 -9.45 12.43
N ASN A 81 -0.68 -8.69 12.59
CA ASN A 81 0.70 -9.21 12.53
C ASN A 81 1.14 -9.86 13.85
N HIS A 82 0.27 -9.87 14.87
CA HIS A 82 0.55 -10.46 16.18
C HIS A 82 -0.34 -11.67 16.52
N ASN A 83 -1.26 -12.04 15.62
CA ASN A 83 -1.96 -13.32 15.72
C ASN A 83 -1.21 -14.33 14.85
N ASP A 84 -0.63 -15.34 15.48
CA ASP A 84 0.21 -16.42 14.91
C ASP A 84 -0.43 -17.23 13.75
N GLU A 85 -1.60 -16.83 13.23
CA GLU A 85 -2.36 -17.54 12.20
C GLU A 85 -2.27 -16.90 10.80
N THR A 86 -1.74 -15.68 10.64
CA THR A 86 -1.67 -15.02 9.31
C THR A 86 -0.40 -14.20 9.07
N ASP A 87 0.67 -14.86 8.65
CA ASP A 87 1.96 -14.23 8.35
C ASP A 87 2.00 -13.68 6.90
N ILE A 88 1.10 -12.74 6.59
CA ILE A 88 1.07 -12.11 5.26
C ILE A 88 2.28 -11.19 5.12
N GLU A 89 3.26 -11.62 4.32
CA GLU A 89 4.41 -10.79 3.98
C GLU A 89 3.95 -9.59 3.15
N MET A 90 4.19 -8.38 3.70
CA MET A 90 3.83 -7.12 3.08
C MET A 90 5.07 -6.28 2.81
N ALA A 91 5.20 -5.73 1.61
CA ALA A 91 6.20 -4.73 1.28
C ALA A 91 5.56 -3.45 0.75
N ALA A 92 6.33 -2.36 0.74
CA ALA A 92 5.89 -1.12 0.15
C ALA A 92 6.95 -0.43 -0.69
N ILE A 93 6.49 0.27 -1.73
CA ILE A 93 7.31 1.05 -2.65
C ILE A 93 6.83 2.50 -2.57
N ALA A 94 7.72 3.41 -2.16
CA ALA A 94 7.46 4.84 -2.13
C ALA A 94 8.07 5.54 -3.35
N GLY A 95 7.45 6.64 -3.80
CA GLY A 95 8.05 7.55 -4.78
C GLY A 95 8.71 8.75 -4.09
N ASN A 96 9.76 9.31 -4.69
CA ASN A 96 10.41 10.53 -4.20
C ASN A 96 10.54 11.65 -5.24
N HIS A 97 9.92 11.51 -6.41
CA HIS A 97 10.03 12.51 -7.46
C HIS A 97 8.77 13.38 -7.53
N ASN A 98 8.95 14.69 -7.45
CA ASN A 98 7.90 15.67 -7.64
C ASN A 98 8.32 16.74 -8.67
N ASN A 99 7.63 16.80 -9.81
CA ASN A 99 7.92 17.80 -10.85
C ASN A 99 7.34 19.20 -10.56
N LEU A 100 7.11 19.56 -9.30
CA LEU A 100 6.57 20.88 -8.97
C LEU A 100 7.68 21.83 -8.48
N LEU A 101 7.86 22.91 -9.25
CA LEU A 101 8.44 24.20 -8.84
C LEU A 101 7.81 24.80 -7.55
N LEU A 102 6.79 24.16 -6.96
CA LEU A 102 6.16 24.47 -5.68
C LEU A 102 6.63 23.53 -4.54
N GLY A 103 7.93 23.37 -4.36
CA GLY A 103 8.54 22.57 -3.29
C GLY A 103 8.36 23.10 -1.86
N LYS A 104 7.19 23.68 -1.50
CA LYS A 104 6.95 24.29 -0.18
C LYS A 104 5.66 23.91 0.55
N LEU A 105 4.76 23.11 -0.04
CA LEU A 105 3.48 22.77 0.64
C LEU A 105 3.46 21.38 1.32
N ILE A 106 4.35 20.48 0.92
CA ILE A 106 4.53 19.15 1.51
C ILE A 106 5.98 19.10 2.01
N GLY A 107 6.17 19.09 3.34
CA GLY A 107 7.51 19.09 3.94
C GLY A 107 8.13 17.69 3.94
N GLY A 108 9.27 17.51 3.28
CA GLY A 108 9.99 16.23 3.22
C GLY A 108 9.89 15.51 1.87
N VAL A 109 10.50 14.33 1.78
CA VAL A 109 10.61 13.55 0.53
C VAL A 109 9.24 12.97 0.13
N ASN A 110 8.78 13.26 -1.09
CA ASN A 110 7.44 12.90 -1.56
C ASN A 110 7.36 12.68 -3.07
N ASP A 111 6.30 12.00 -3.52
CA ASP A 111 6.01 11.69 -4.92
C ASP A 111 5.08 12.73 -5.60
N GLY A 112 4.91 13.90 -4.98
CA GLY A 112 3.96 14.94 -5.39
C GLY A 112 2.54 14.79 -4.83
N ARG A 113 2.22 13.70 -4.11
CA ARG A 113 0.96 13.53 -3.36
C ARG A 113 1.11 12.90 -1.98
N VAL A 114 2.04 11.97 -1.83
CA VAL A 114 2.27 11.15 -0.64
C VAL A 114 3.74 11.25 -0.26
N GLU A 115 3.99 11.45 1.03
CA GLU A 115 5.36 11.40 1.57
C GLU A 115 5.83 9.98 1.76
N VAL A 116 7.12 9.76 1.55
CA VAL A 116 7.81 8.48 1.80
C VAL A 116 7.51 7.99 3.22
N GLU A 117 7.61 8.88 4.21
CA GLU A 117 7.29 8.63 5.62
C GLU A 117 5.86 8.06 5.78
N SER A 118 4.89 8.55 5.00
CA SER A 118 3.49 8.10 5.07
C SER A 118 3.29 6.71 4.46
N VAL A 119 4.13 6.31 3.50
CA VAL A 119 4.10 4.97 2.89
C VAL A 119 4.67 3.92 3.84
N TYR A 120 5.71 4.24 4.60
CA TYR A 120 6.37 3.30 5.50
C TYR A 120 5.45 2.81 6.64
N LEU A 121 5.53 1.50 6.93
CA LEU A 121 4.94 0.85 8.09
C LEU A 121 6.04 0.04 8.83
N PRO A 122 6.10 0.05 10.17
CA PRO A 122 7.11 -0.68 10.94
C PRO A 122 7.18 -2.19 10.71
N HIS A 123 6.11 -2.82 10.22
CA HIS A 123 6.02 -4.27 10.06
C HIS A 123 6.14 -4.73 8.60
N LEU A 124 6.67 -3.89 7.71
CA LEU A 124 6.94 -4.31 6.34
C LEU A 124 8.10 -5.30 6.31
N LYS A 125 7.95 -6.35 5.50
CA LYS A 125 9.03 -7.30 5.20
C LYS A 125 10.14 -6.66 4.38
N ASP A 126 9.77 -5.74 3.49
CA ASP A 126 10.71 -4.98 2.67
C ASP A 126 10.14 -3.59 2.31
N PHE A 127 11.01 -2.63 2.06
CA PHE A 127 10.65 -1.26 1.72
C PHE A 127 11.68 -0.65 0.77
N MET A 128 11.20 0.01 -0.28
CA MET A 128 12.08 0.76 -1.18
C MET A 128 11.49 2.09 -1.62
N ILE A 129 12.38 2.95 -2.11
CA ILE A 129 12.04 4.25 -2.67
C ILE A 129 12.51 4.26 -4.12
N LEU A 130 11.62 4.64 -5.03
CA LEU A 130 11.92 4.77 -6.46
C LEU A 130 11.83 6.24 -6.92
N PRO A 131 12.60 6.62 -7.95
CA PRO A 131 12.68 8.00 -8.46
C PRO A 131 11.48 8.40 -9.33
N TYR A 132 10.27 8.09 -8.88
CA TYR A 132 9.03 8.29 -9.63
C TYR A 132 8.00 9.10 -8.84
N GLY A 133 7.10 9.74 -9.60
CA GLY A 133 5.99 10.49 -9.04
C GLY A 133 4.77 9.60 -8.81
N HIS A 134 3.78 10.16 -8.11
CA HIS A 134 2.59 9.41 -7.69
C HIS A 134 1.80 8.83 -8.85
N LYS A 135 1.75 9.57 -9.97
CA LYS A 135 0.91 9.24 -11.13
C LYS A 135 1.56 8.23 -12.07
N ASP A 136 2.88 8.08 -12.02
CA ASP A 136 3.63 7.28 -12.97
C ASP A 136 4.34 6.08 -12.33
N ILE A 137 4.64 6.10 -11.02
CA ILE A 137 5.35 5.00 -10.32
C ILE A 137 4.79 3.60 -10.61
N HIS A 138 3.47 3.44 -10.72
CA HIS A 138 2.82 2.14 -10.96
C HIS A 138 2.81 1.70 -12.44
N HIS A 139 3.22 2.56 -13.35
CA HIS A 139 3.40 2.24 -14.78
C HIS A 139 4.85 1.90 -15.14
N GLN A 140 5.78 2.00 -14.19
CA GLN A 140 7.20 1.83 -14.48
C GLN A 140 7.57 0.35 -14.55
N PRO A 141 8.34 -0.07 -15.59
CA PRO A 141 8.85 -1.44 -15.69
C PRO A 141 9.70 -1.83 -14.47
N GLU A 142 10.44 -0.88 -13.91
CA GLU A 142 11.20 -1.09 -12.68
C GLU A 142 10.31 -1.46 -11.50
N THR A 143 9.22 -0.72 -11.27
CA THR A 143 8.25 -1.05 -10.22
C THR A 143 7.67 -2.45 -10.42
N ALA A 144 7.31 -2.82 -11.66
CA ALA A 144 6.79 -4.14 -11.96
C ALA A 144 7.81 -5.26 -11.67
N ARG A 145 9.10 -5.05 -11.99
CA ARG A 145 10.18 -6.01 -11.66
C ARG A 145 10.30 -6.22 -10.16
N TRP A 146 10.29 -5.13 -9.37
CA TRP A 146 10.40 -5.24 -7.92
C TRP A 146 9.16 -5.89 -7.28
N VAL A 147 7.98 -5.59 -7.80
CA VAL A 147 6.75 -6.29 -7.39
C VAL A 147 6.86 -7.78 -7.66
N ASP A 148 7.21 -8.20 -8.88
CA ASP A 148 7.36 -9.63 -9.22
C ASP A 148 8.41 -10.33 -8.33
N ALA A 149 9.58 -9.69 -8.14
CA ALA A 149 10.64 -10.21 -7.27
C ALA A 149 10.13 -10.46 -5.84
N PHE A 150 9.42 -9.49 -5.25
CA PHE A 150 8.85 -9.62 -3.92
C PHE A 150 7.76 -10.69 -3.86
N LEU A 151 6.87 -10.74 -4.85
CA LEU A 151 5.81 -11.73 -4.89
C LEU A 151 6.36 -13.17 -4.97
N ARG A 152 7.50 -13.37 -5.63
CA ARG A 152 8.18 -14.68 -5.69
C ARG A 152 8.97 -15.01 -4.44
N THR A 153 9.75 -14.06 -3.93
CA THR A 153 10.84 -14.34 -2.98
C THR A 153 10.66 -13.70 -1.59
N GLY A 154 9.72 -12.76 -1.45
CA GLY A 154 9.54 -11.97 -0.24
C GLY A 154 10.58 -10.86 -0.05
N LYS A 155 11.37 -10.53 -1.08
CA LYS A 155 12.37 -9.43 -1.07
C LYS A 155 12.44 -8.70 -2.41
N PHE A 156 12.84 -7.44 -2.39
CA PHE A 156 13.18 -6.65 -3.57
C PHE A 156 14.64 -6.89 -4.00
N GLN A 157 14.91 -8.05 -4.62
CA GLN A 157 16.24 -8.46 -5.11
C GLN A 157 16.27 -8.60 -6.64
#